data_AF-A0A7Z9ZZ92-F1
#
_entry.id   AF-A0A7Z9ZZ92-F1
#
_cell.length_a   1.000
_cell.length_b   1.000
_cell.length_c   1.000
_cell.angle_alpha   90.00
_cell.angle_beta   90.00
_cell.angle_gamma   90.00
#
_symmetry.space_group_name_H-M   'P 1'
#
loop_
_entity.id
_entity.type
_entity.pdbx_description
1 polymer ?
#
loop_
_entity_poly.entity_id
_entity_poly.type
_entity_poly.pdbx_seq_one_letter_code
_entity_poly.pdbx_strand_id
1 'polypeptide(L)'
;MVFVKSFRGRRTHCEIACCCVSHVRFHRGPVAWWGFDEGRGSVAHDLVGGHHGKILGAKWAKGRVRGALLFDGDDVVVVHDSPDLRLEGPISVEAWIKPFEISSWHMIVRKEREYQLRINPPKEGKFSAFFVFLSGRWEPRVHGPVPEPGRWHHIVGVWTGEKLQIWLDGELTSRIRRGRPRATRNPVYIGSGFVGLIDEVRIYRRALRWEEIFARFKGLPVPTGKPSEPFFDFDKGLGGWFSVKGVEDFSARGGVLRMRTTSSPPLISSPPLRARAEDFDFLSIRMRVERGMRSEVRVTTERGTDSIPFDLLPDGRWHTYNIEAVASPIWEGR
;
A
#
# COMPACT_ATOMS: atom_id res chain seq x y z
N MET A 1 8.98 -24.89 3.74
CA MET A 1 10.01 -24.65 2.68
C MET A 1 9.43 -23.71 1.64
N VAL A 2 10.07 -22.57 1.33
CA VAL A 2 9.54 -21.59 0.36
C VAL A 2 10.33 -21.69 -0.94
N PHE A 3 9.70 -22.23 -1.98
CA PHE A 3 10.26 -22.31 -3.33
C PHE A 3 9.85 -21.07 -4.12
N VAL A 4 10.71 -20.59 -5.01
CA VAL A 4 10.27 -19.60 -6.00
C VAL A 4 10.73 -20.05 -7.39
N LYS A 5 9.78 -19.97 -8.33
CA LYS A 5 9.96 -19.41 -9.67
C LYS A 5 9.89 -20.31 -10.91
N SER A 6 8.70 -20.84 -11.22
CA SER A 6 8.38 -21.16 -12.62
C SER A 6 8.17 -19.86 -13.43
N PHE A 7 8.80 -19.71 -14.59
CA PHE A 7 8.52 -18.67 -15.58
C PHE A 7 8.05 -19.37 -16.85
N ARG A 8 6.92 -18.97 -17.41
CA ARG A 8 6.59 -19.29 -18.81
C ARG A 8 7.13 -18.16 -19.70
N GLY A 9 8.25 -18.38 -20.38
CA GLY A 9 8.84 -17.39 -21.30
C GLY A 9 10.37 -17.44 -21.42
N ARG A 10 10.92 -16.79 -22.48
CA ARG A 10 12.34 -16.72 -22.84
C ARG A 10 13.22 -16.12 -21.72
N ARG A 11 14.55 -16.30 -21.84
CA ARG A 11 15.59 -15.80 -20.90
C ARG A 11 15.25 -14.44 -20.27
N THR A 12 15.28 -14.35 -18.94
CA THR A 12 14.84 -13.19 -18.15
C THR A 12 15.80 -12.89 -16.99
N HIS A 13 16.12 -11.61 -16.74
CA HIS A 13 16.78 -11.19 -15.50
C HIS A 13 15.77 -11.00 -14.36
N CYS A 14 16.16 -11.46 -13.18
CA CYS A 14 15.36 -11.39 -11.97
C CYS A 14 16.22 -10.95 -10.78
N GLU A 15 15.65 -10.09 -9.95
CA GLU A 15 16.23 -9.71 -8.67
C GLU A 15 15.19 -9.80 -7.54
N ILE A 16 15.58 -10.31 -6.37
CA ILE A 16 14.73 -10.51 -5.17
C ILE A 16 15.37 -9.83 -3.96
N ALA A 17 14.63 -8.95 -3.27
CA ALA A 17 15.14 -8.14 -2.15
C ALA A 17 14.67 -8.59 -0.75
N CYS A 18 13.49 -9.22 -0.61
CA CYS A 18 13.09 -9.97 0.60
C CYS A 18 12.15 -11.11 0.21
N CYS A 19 12.25 -12.22 0.93
CA CYS A 19 11.13 -13.12 1.18
C CYS A 19 10.84 -13.12 2.69
N CYS A 20 9.63 -12.70 3.05
CA CYS A 20 9.24 -12.38 4.42
C CYS A 20 7.89 -13.09 4.69
N VAL A 21 7.67 -13.61 5.91
CA VAL A 21 6.36 -14.13 6.36
C VAL A 21 5.90 -13.27 7.54
N SER A 22 4.61 -12.91 7.65
CA SER A 22 4.12 -11.91 8.62
C SER A 22 3.13 -12.47 9.65
N HIS A 23 3.40 -12.23 10.95
CA HIS A 23 2.51 -12.58 12.07
C HIS A 23 1.41 -11.54 12.28
N VAL A 24 0.29 -11.97 12.86
CA VAL A 24 -0.85 -11.13 13.25
C VAL A 24 -0.98 -11.03 14.78
N ARG A 25 -0.64 -9.86 15.40
CA ARG A 25 -1.42 -9.19 16.47
C ARG A 25 -0.99 -7.73 16.76
N PHE A 26 -2.02 -6.89 16.93
CA PHE A 26 -2.14 -5.46 17.32
C PHE A 26 -1.13 -4.43 16.77
N HIS A 27 -1.55 -3.70 15.73
CA HIS A 27 -1.23 -2.27 15.58
C HIS A 27 -2.52 -1.49 15.76
N ARG A 28 -2.45 -0.33 16.44
CA ARG A 28 -3.61 0.57 16.58
C ARG A 28 -4.13 0.91 15.17
N GLY A 29 -5.44 0.74 14.99
CA GLY A 29 -6.16 1.04 13.75
C GLY A 29 -6.07 2.53 13.38
N PRO A 30 -6.90 3.01 12.44
CA PRO A 30 -6.97 4.44 12.20
C PRO A 30 -7.36 5.17 13.50
N VAL A 31 -6.92 6.42 13.64
CA VAL A 31 -7.41 7.30 14.69
C VAL A 31 -8.72 7.99 14.29
N ALA A 32 -9.02 8.01 12.99
CA ALA A 32 -10.27 8.51 12.45
C ALA A 32 -10.66 7.71 11.20
N TRP A 33 -11.94 7.37 11.05
CA TRP A 33 -12.48 6.66 9.91
C TRP A 33 -13.90 7.14 9.57
N TRP A 34 -14.04 7.76 8.40
CA TRP A 34 -15.34 8.12 7.82
C TRP A 34 -15.67 7.13 6.68
N GLY A 35 -16.59 6.22 6.95
CA GLY A 35 -17.08 5.25 5.96
C GLY A 35 -18.16 5.78 5.02
N PHE A 36 -18.81 6.90 5.37
CA PHE A 36 -19.88 7.52 4.57
C PHE A 36 -21.07 6.59 4.22
N ASP A 37 -21.45 5.75 5.18
CA ASP A 37 -22.50 4.73 5.06
C ASP A 37 -23.90 5.15 5.56
N GLU A 38 -24.02 6.36 6.10
CA GLU A 38 -25.23 6.80 6.80
C GLU A 38 -26.39 7.11 5.87
N GLY A 39 -26.09 7.53 4.64
CA GLY A 39 -27.07 7.72 3.57
C GLY A 39 -28.01 8.92 3.72
N ARG A 40 -27.91 9.70 4.81
CA ARG A 40 -28.72 10.90 5.06
C ARG A 40 -28.13 11.80 6.13
N GLY A 41 -28.62 13.04 6.19
CA GLY A 41 -28.24 14.04 7.19
C GLY A 41 -27.01 14.85 6.77
N SER A 42 -26.54 15.72 7.66
CA SER A 42 -25.44 16.67 7.41
C SER A 42 -24.19 16.37 8.24
N VAL A 43 -24.07 15.15 8.78
CA VAL A 43 -22.96 14.71 9.63
C VAL A 43 -22.38 13.43 9.05
N ALA A 44 -21.08 13.44 8.80
CA ALA A 44 -20.30 12.25 8.54
C ALA A 44 -19.71 11.75 9.86
N HIS A 45 -20.13 10.59 10.32
CA HIS A 45 -19.66 10.02 11.57
C HIS A 45 -18.29 9.39 11.38
N ASP A 46 -17.45 9.63 12.38
CA ASP A 46 -16.21 8.91 12.56
C ASP A 46 -16.50 7.65 13.38
N LEU A 47 -16.15 6.49 12.83
CA LEU A 47 -16.39 5.18 13.41
C LEU A 47 -15.38 4.80 14.51
N VAL A 48 -14.33 5.60 14.73
CA VAL A 48 -13.25 5.24 15.65
C VAL A 48 -12.94 6.31 16.70
N GLY A 49 -12.60 7.53 16.30
CA GLY A 49 -12.07 8.56 17.20
C GLY A 49 -13.10 9.59 17.69
N GLY A 50 -14.35 9.51 17.23
CA GLY A 50 -15.38 10.50 17.52
C GLY A 50 -15.17 11.84 16.79
N HIS A 51 -14.31 11.89 15.77
CA HIS A 51 -14.01 13.08 14.97
C HIS A 51 -15.07 13.31 13.88
N HIS A 52 -16.32 13.56 14.26
CA HIS A 52 -17.40 13.74 13.30
C HIS A 52 -17.17 14.97 12.40
N GLY A 53 -17.51 14.82 11.12
CA GLY A 53 -17.42 15.87 10.11
C GLY A 53 -18.77 16.50 9.82
N LYS A 54 -18.82 17.82 9.70
CA LYS A 54 -19.99 18.54 9.19
C LYS A 54 -19.95 18.55 7.66
N ILE A 55 -20.99 18.04 7.03
CA ILE A 55 -21.13 18.03 5.58
C ILE A 55 -21.70 19.37 5.12
N LEU A 56 -21.01 20.02 4.19
CA LEU A 56 -21.45 21.25 3.52
C LEU A 56 -21.58 20.93 2.03
N GLY A 57 -22.83 20.85 1.55
CA GLY A 57 -23.19 20.66 0.13
C GLY A 57 -23.15 19.21 -0.38
N ALA A 58 -22.13 18.43 0.01
CA ALA A 58 -21.94 17.06 -0.50
C ALA A 58 -23.15 16.15 -0.26
N LYS A 59 -23.41 15.25 -1.22
CA LYS A 59 -24.60 14.38 -1.21
C LYS A 59 -24.24 12.93 -0.98
N TRP A 60 -25.12 12.20 -0.31
CA TRP A 60 -24.98 10.75 -0.13
C TRP A 60 -25.18 10.01 -1.46
N ALA A 61 -24.37 9.00 -1.72
CA ALA A 61 -24.41 8.19 -2.92
C ALA A 61 -23.97 6.74 -2.64
N LYS A 62 -24.11 5.87 -3.64
CA LYS A 62 -23.57 4.50 -3.56
C LYS A 62 -22.05 4.53 -3.72
N GLY A 63 -21.36 3.91 -2.77
CA GLY A 63 -19.90 3.94 -2.68
C GLY A 63 -19.18 2.72 -3.24
N ARG A 64 -17.90 2.66 -2.90
CA ARG A 64 -17.04 1.49 -3.12
C ARG A 64 -17.40 0.40 -2.11
N VAL A 65 -17.61 0.79 -0.85
CA VAL A 65 -18.13 -0.05 0.21
C VAL A 65 -19.45 0.58 0.65
N ARG A 66 -20.58 -0.04 0.26
CA ARG A 66 -21.93 0.44 0.63
C ARG A 66 -22.19 1.91 0.20
N GLY A 67 -21.92 2.91 1.03
CA GLY A 67 -22.17 4.34 0.80
C GLY A 67 -20.92 5.16 0.46
N ALA A 68 -21.11 6.39 -0.01
CA ALA A 68 -20.06 7.37 -0.26
C ALA A 68 -20.66 8.80 -0.21
N LEU A 69 -19.78 9.81 -0.24
CA LEU A 69 -20.17 11.19 -0.52
C LEU A 69 -19.79 11.59 -1.94
N LEU A 70 -20.74 12.21 -2.63
CA LEU A 70 -20.61 12.86 -3.92
C LEU A 70 -20.31 14.35 -3.70
N PHE A 71 -19.20 14.79 -4.27
CA PHE A 71 -18.75 16.18 -4.27
C PHE A 71 -18.87 16.74 -5.69
N ASP A 72 -19.33 17.98 -5.84
CA ASP A 72 -19.50 18.66 -7.14
C ASP A 72 -18.56 19.86 -7.37
N GLY A 73 -17.65 20.13 -6.43
CA GLY A 73 -16.52 21.04 -6.61
C GLY A 73 -16.48 22.24 -5.65
N ASP A 74 -17.60 22.63 -5.05
CA ASP A 74 -17.65 23.63 -3.96
C ASP A 74 -18.02 23.01 -2.59
N ASP A 75 -18.40 21.74 -2.60
CA ASP A 75 -18.64 20.89 -1.44
C ASP A 75 -17.41 20.66 -0.55
N VAL A 76 -17.67 20.42 0.75
CA VAL A 76 -16.63 20.03 1.71
C VAL A 76 -17.21 19.34 2.95
N VAL A 77 -16.46 18.39 3.51
CA VAL A 77 -16.68 17.94 4.90
C VAL A 77 -15.64 18.61 5.81
N VAL A 78 -16.13 19.28 6.85
CA VAL A 78 -15.29 19.99 7.83
C VAL A 78 -15.24 19.21 9.13
N VAL A 79 -14.06 18.78 9.52
CA VAL A 79 -13.79 18.07 10.78
C VAL A 79 -12.99 19.01 11.69
N HIS A 80 -13.50 19.24 12.91
CA HIS A 80 -12.82 20.09 13.87
C HIS A 80 -11.44 19.54 14.26
N ASP A 81 -10.55 20.45 14.65
CA ASP A 81 -9.23 20.07 15.15
C ASP A 81 -9.31 19.16 16.39
N SER A 82 -8.41 18.19 16.44
CA SER A 82 -8.18 17.30 17.57
C SER A 82 -6.69 16.98 17.65
N PRO A 83 -6.10 16.83 18.85
CA PRO A 83 -4.73 16.33 19.01
C PRO A 83 -4.43 15.06 18.22
N ASP A 84 -5.42 14.18 18.03
CA ASP A 84 -5.25 12.92 17.30
C ASP A 84 -5.09 13.09 15.79
N LEU A 85 -5.54 14.22 15.24
CA LEU A 85 -5.47 14.54 13.82
C LEU A 85 -4.25 15.41 13.48
N ARG A 86 -3.42 15.77 14.46
CA ARG A 86 -2.25 16.64 14.28
C ARG A 86 -1.02 15.84 13.83
N LEU A 87 -0.22 16.46 12.98
CA LEU A 87 1.06 15.96 12.51
C LEU A 87 2.13 16.15 13.59
N GLU A 88 2.29 15.14 14.44
CA GLU A 88 3.31 15.12 15.50
C GLU A 88 4.40 14.06 15.24
N GLY A 89 4.21 13.20 14.23
CA GLY A 89 5.09 12.11 13.86
C GLY A 89 4.68 11.48 12.53
N PRO A 90 5.09 10.23 12.25
CA PRO A 90 4.67 9.51 11.05
C PRO A 90 3.15 9.49 10.91
N ILE A 91 2.66 9.63 9.69
CA ILE A 91 1.22 9.71 9.39
C ILE A 91 0.89 8.93 8.13
N SER A 92 -0.32 8.38 8.07
CA SER A 92 -0.92 7.90 6.83
C SER A 92 -2.32 8.45 6.65
N VAL A 93 -2.66 8.77 5.40
CA VAL A 93 -3.97 9.24 4.98
C VAL A 93 -4.43 8.37 3.81
N GLU A 94 -5.61 7.78 3.93
CA GLU A 94 -6.14 6.78 3.02
C GLU A 94 -7.56 7.15 2.61
N ALA A 95 -7.91 6.88 1.35
CA ALA A 95 -9.28 6.99 0.85
C ALA A 95 -9.50 6.07 -0.36
N TRP A 96 -10.75 5.72 -0.62
CA TRP A 96 -11.22 5.35 -1.95
C TRP A 96 -11.77 6.59 -2.64
N ILE A 97 -11.39 6.80 -3.90
CA ILE A 97 -11.83 7.94 -4.70
C ILE A 97 -12.34 7.50 -6.06
N LYS A 98 -13.33 8.21 -6.60
CA LYS A 98 -13.77 8.09 -7.99
C LYS A 98 -13.91 9.50 -8.56
N PRO A 99 -12.80 10.13 -8.99
CA PRO A 99 -12.87 11.45 -9.61
C PRO A 99 -13.70 11.35 -10.89
N PHE A 100 -14.60 12.28 -11.16
CA PHE A 100 -15.33 12.32 -12.45
C PHE A 100 -14.59 13.14 -13.51
N GLU A 101 -13.75 14.06 -13.05
CA GLU A 101 -12.85 14.85 -13.87
C GLU A 101 -11.60 15.24 -13.08
N ILE A 102 -10.65 15.90 -13.74
CA ILE A 102 -9.46 16.51 -13.12
C ILE A 102 -9.19 17.84 -13.85
N SER A 103 -10.01 18.85 -13.56
CA SER A 103 -9.98 20.17 -14.18
C SER A 103 -9.24 21.20 -13.29
N SER A 104 -9.21 20.97 -11.98
CA SER A 104 -8.67 21.91 -10.99
C SER A 104 -7.93 21.18 -9.84
N TRP A 105 -7.81 21.83 -8.68
CA TRP A 105 -7.25 21.23 -7.47
C TRP A 105 -8.29 20.34 -6.78
N HIS A 106 -8.08 19.04 -6.77
CA HIS A 106 -9.02 18.11 -6.12
C HIS A 106 -8.42 17.67 -4.78
N MET A 107 -8.77 18.37 -3.69
CA MET A 107 -8.29 18.01 -2.36
C MET A 107 -9.08 16.82 -1.83
N ILE A 108 -8.40 15.71 -1.56
CA ILE A 108 -9.04 14.51 -1.01
C ILE A 108 -9.13 14.67 0.51
N VAL A 109 -7.99 14.94 1.16
CA VAL A 109 -7.89 15.30 2.59
C VAL A 109 -6.84 16.39 2.76
N ARG A 110 -7.14 17.43 3.55
CA ARG A 110 -6.21 18.52 3.86
C ARG A 110 -6.34 18.94 5.32
N LYS A 111 -5.21 19.03 6.02
CA LYS A 111 -5.08 19.82 7.25
C LYS A 111 -4.06 20.93 6.99
N GLU A 112 -4.53 22.17 7.03
CA GLU A 112 -3.74 23.30 6.54
C GLU A 112 -2.45 23.49 7.34
N ARG A 113 -1.34 23.68 6.62
CA ARG A 113 0.04 23.73 7.16
C ARG A 113 0.46 22.48 7.95
N GLU A 114 -0.11 21.32 7.64
CA GLU A 114 0.31 20.03 8.21
C GLU A 114 0.45 18.94 7.15
N TYR A 115 -0.64 18.48 6.56
CA TYR A 115 -0.61 17.43 5.53
C TYR A 115 -1.73 17.60 4.52
N GLN A 116 -1.50 17.11 3.31
CA GLN A 116 -2.56 17.05 2.31
C GLN A 116 -2.33 15.92 1.30
N LEU A 117 -3.42 15.24 0.96
CA LEU A 117 -3.54 14.26 -0.12
C LEU A 117 -4.49 14.83 -1.18
N ARG A 118 -4.05 14.90 -2.43
CA ARG A 118 -4.81 15.54 -3.51
C ARG A 118 -4.49 14.98 -4.89
N ILE A 119 -5.27 15.40 -5.89
CA ILE A 119 -4.90 15.33 -7.30
C ILE A 119 -4.57 16.75 -7.77
N ASN A 120 -3.43 16.90 -8.45
CA ASN A 120 -2.98 18.19 -8.95
C ASN A 120 -3.78 18.63 -10.20
N PRO A 121 -3.83 19.92 -10.54
CA PRO A 121 -4.51 20.43 -11.73
C PRO A 121 -3.76 20.07 -13.02
N PRO A 122 -4.37 20.30 -14.20
CA PRO A 122 -3.75 20.07 -15.51
C PRO A 122 -2.37 20.71 -15.68
N LYS A 123 -2.19 21.94 -15.21
CA LYS A 123 -0.89 22.67 -15.27
C LYS A 123 0.24 22.00 -14.49
N GLU A 124 -0.08 21.06 -13.61
CA GLU A 124 0.87 20.26 -12.81
C GLU A 124 0.81 18.77 -13.16
N GLY A 125 0.27 18.42 -14.33
CA GLY A 125 0.30 17.08 -14.89
C GLY A 125 -0.76 16.11 -14.35
N LYS A 126 -1.76 16.60 -13.59
CA LYS A 126 -2.87 15.77 -13.06
C LYS A 126 -2.46 14.65 -12.09
N PHE A 127 -1.20 14.62 -11.69
CA PHE A 127 -0.70 13.58 -10.79
C PHE A 127 -1.40 13.61 -9.44
N SER A 128 -1.69 12.44 -8.89
CA SER A 128 -1.91 12.31 -7.45
C SER A 128 -0.68 12.81 -6.69
N ALA A 129 -0.88 13.44 -5.53
CA ALA A 129 0.23 13.99 -4.76
C ALA A 129 -0.05 13.99 -3.25
N PHE A 130 1.01 13.73 -2.49
CA PHE A 130 0.99 13.78 -1.04
C PHE A 130 2.07 14.71 -0.50
N PHE A 131 1.72 15.47 0.53
CA PHE A 131 2.54 16.51 1.11
C PHE A 131 2.50 16.45 2.63
N VAL A 132 3.62 16.85 3.23
CA VAL A 132 3.69 17.25 4.63
C VAL A 132 4.40 18.60 4.74
N PHE A 133 3.82 19.50 5.52
CA PHE A 133 4.35 20.82 5.80
C PHE A 133 5.38 20.72 6.93
N LEU A 134 6.65 20.88 6.58
CA LEU A 134 7.77 20.76 7.51
C LEU A 134 8.64 22.00 7.39
N SER A 135 9.13 22.48 8.52
CA SER A 135 10.05 23.63 8.58
C SER A 135 9.54 24.84 7.77
N GLY A 136 8.24 25.14 7.85
CA GLY A 136 7.64 26.33 7.24
C GLY A 136 7.32 26.25 5.74
N ARG A 137 7.40 25.08 5.10
CA ARG A 137 7.15 24.92 3.66
C ARG A 137 6.47 23.60 3.31
N TRP A 138 5.73 23.57 2.20
CA TRP A 138 5.09 22.35 1.66
C TRP A 138 6.04 21.44 0.89
N GLU A 139 6.97 22.00 0.12
CA GLU A 139 7.84 21.25 -0.79
C GLU A 139 9.09 20.69 -0.10
N PRO A 140 9.61 19.53 -0.53
CA PRO A 140 9.16 18.75 -1.69
C PRO A 140 7.95 17.83 -1.42
N ARG A 141 7.09 17.68 -2.44
CA ARG A 141 6.00 16.68 -2.53
C ARG A 141 6.40 15.38 -3.22
N VAL A 142 5.66 14.29 -2.98
CA VAL A 142 5.72 13.08 -3.82
C VAL A 142 4.58 13.09 -4.83
N HIS A 143 4.86 12.65 -6.06
CA HIS A 143 3.88 12.48 -7.12
C HIS A 143 3.61 11.00 -7.32
N GLY A 144 2.35 10.62 -7.50
CA GLY A 144 1.95 9.29 -7.94
C GLY A 144 1.38 9.34 -9.37
N PRO A 145 0.83 8.22 -9.86
CA PRO A 145 0.17 8.17 -11.14
C PRO A 145 -1.07 9.10 -11.20
N VAL A 146 -1.57 9.34 -12.42
CA VAL A 146 -2.84 10.05 -12.65
C VAL A 146 -3.99 9.05 -12.48
N PRO A 147 -4.94 9.25 -11.55
CA PRO A 147 -6.12 8.41 -11.45
C PRO A 147 -7.02 8.60 -12.67
N GLU A 148 -7.62 7.51 -13.15
CA GLU A 148 -8.51 7.54 -14.31
C GLU A 148 -9.90 8.06 -13.89
N PRO A 149 -10.40 9.15 -14.52
CA PRO A 149 -11.74 9.64 -14.22
C PRO A 149 -12.80 8.57 -14.48
N GLY A 150 -13.81 8.51 -13.62
CA GLY A 150 -14.93 7.56 -13.71
C GLY A 150 -14.64 6.17 -13.14
N ARG A 151 -13.46 5.93 -12.54
CA ARG A 151 -13.11 4.64 -11.89
C ARG A 151 -12.77 4.81 -10.41
N TRP A 152 -13.07 3.77 -9.63
CA TRP A 152 -12.65 3.71 -8.23
C TRP A 152 -11.15 3.42 -8.15
N HIS A 153 -10.46 4.24 -7.38
CA HIS A 153 -9.04 4.11 -7.07
C HIS A 153 -8.84 4.10 -5.56
N HIS A 154 -7.93 3.25 -5.09
CA HIS A 154 -7.45 3.29 -3.72
C HIS A 154 -6.21 4.17 -3.66
N ILE A 155 -6.23 5.19 -2.82
CA ILE A 155 -5.13 6.15 -2.69
C ILE A 155 -4.67 6.27 -1.24
N VAL A 156 -3.36 6.16 -1.02
CA VAL A 156 -2.74 6.29 0.29
C VAL A 156 -1.51 7.19 0.24
N GLY A 157 -1.53 8.27 1.03
CA GLY A 157 -0.35 9.07 1.34
C GLY A 157 0.28 8.62 2.66
N VAL A 158 1.59 8.36 2.67
CA VAL A 158 2.32 7.96 3.88
C VAL A 158 3.54 8.85 4.08
N TRP A 159 3.74 9.34 5.30
CA TRP A 159 4.99 9.97 5.72
C TRP A 159 5.60 9.19 6.88
N THR A 160 6.84 8.74 6.71
CA THR A 160 7.54 7.89 7.68
C THR A 160 8.33 8.68 8.73
N GLY A 161 8.30 10.01 8.68
CA GLY A 161 9.28 10.87 9.37
C GLY A 161 10.47 11.26 8.48
N GLU A 162 10.76 10.47 7.45
CA GLU A 162 11.90 10.71 6.55
C GLU A 162 11.55 10.74 5.07
N LYS A 163 10.51 9.99 4.66
CA LYS A 163 10.12 9.83 3.26
C LYS A 163 8.62 10.02 3.15
N LEU A 164 8.22 10.71 2.09
CA LEU A 164 6.86 10.67 1.57
C LEU A 164 6.72 9.45 0.65
N GLN A 165 5.59 8.80 0.73
CA GLN A 165 5.15 7.77 -0.19
C GLN A 165 3.73 8.10 -0.63
N ILE A 166 3.40 7.74 -1.85
CA ILE A 166 2.04 7.73 -2.35
C ILE A 166 1.80 6.41 -3.06
N TRP A 167 0.67 5.82 -2.77
CA TRP A 167 0.19 4.57 -3.33
C TRP A 167 -1.09 4.85 -4.08
N LEU A 168 -1.17 4.46 -5.35
CA LEU A 168 -2.40 4.48 -6.13
C LEU A 168 -2.63 3.07 -6.68
N ASP A 169 -3.72 2.42 -6.30
CA ASP A 169 -4.05 1.03 -6.66
C ASP A 169 -2.90 0.03 -6.40
N GLY A 170 -2.14 0.28 -5.32
CA GLY A 170 -0.98 -0.52 -4.93
C GLY A 170 0.34 -0.14 -5.62
N GLU A 171 0.35 0.78 -6.59
CA GLU A 171 1.60 1.29 -7.19
C GLU A 171 2.24 2.35 -6.29
N LEU A 172 3.48 2.11 -5.85
CA LEU A 172 4.24 3.00 -4.97
C LEU A 172 5.11 3.99 -5.75
N THR A 173 5.01 5.26 -5.38
CA THR A 173 6.08 6.26 -5.60
C THR A 173 6.56 6.84 -4.27
N SER A 174 7.85 7.22 -4.19
CA SER A 174 8.42 7.77 -2.95
C SER A 174 9.39 8.92 -3.19
N ARG A 175 9.53 9.79 -2.18
CA ARG A 175 10.49 10.90 -2.18
C ARG A 175 11.00 11.20 -0.77
N ILE A 176 12.28 11.57 -0.64
CA ILE A 176 12.84 11.99 0.64
C ILE A 176 12.19 13.31 1.07
N ARG A 177 11.76 13.36 2.33
CA ARG A 177 11.15 14.53 2.98
C ARG A 177 11.40 14.47 4.48
N ARG A 178 12.49 15.13 4.89
CA ARG A 178 12.90 15.29 6.29
C ARG A 178 12.55 16.68 6.80
N GLY A 179 12.37 16.80 8.10
CA GLY A 179 12.10 18.06 8.78
C GLY A 179 11.24 17.86 10.01
N ARG A 180 11.10 18.91 10.81
CA ARG A 180 10.23 18.88 12.00
C ARG A 180 8.83 19.38 11.62
N PRO A 181 7.78 18.64 11.97
CA PRO A 181 6.43 19.15 11.80
C PRO A 181 6.14 20.22 12.87
N ARG A 182 5.16 21.07 12.57
CA ARG A 182 4.59 22.01 13.53
C ARG A 182 3.09 21.87 13.47
N ALA A 183 2.53 21.19 14.46
CA ALA A 183 1.10 21.01 14.56
C ALA A 183 0.37 22.36 14.63
N THR A 184 -0.82 22.41 14.03
CA THR A 184 -1.72 23.56 14.03
C THR A 184 -3.04 23.20 14.70
N ARG A 185 -3.92 24.19 14.84
CA ARG A 185 -5.31 23.98 15.25
C ARG A 185 -6.30 24.12 14.10
N ASN A 186 -5.80 24.01 12.85
CA ASN A 186 -6.67 24.11 11.68
C ASN A 186 -7.54 22.86 11.56
N PRO A 187 -8.79 22.98 11.06
CA PRO A 187 -9.63 21.81 10.82
C PRO A 187 -9.05 20.90 9.73
N VAL A 188 -9.55 19.67 9.68
CA VAL A 188 -9.36 18.77 8.54
C VAL A 188 -10.51 19.00 7.56
N TYR A 189 -10.18 19.15 6.29
CA TYR A 189 -11.13 19.27 5.19
C TYR A 189 -11.05 18.01 4.33
N ILE A 190 -12.19 17.45 3.97
CA ILE A 190 -12.31 16.31 3.05
C ILE A 190 -13.11 16.77 1.83
N GLY A 191 -12.58 16.48 0.63
CA GLY A 191 -13.27 16.69 -0.64
C GLY A 191 -13.33 18.14 -1.17
N SER A 192 -12.62 19.09 -0.58
CA SER A 192 -12.65 20.49 -1.04
C SER A 192 -12.11 20.62 -2.48
N GLY A 193 -12.94 21.15 -3.40
CA GLY A 193 -12.58 21.24 -4.82
C GLY A 193 -12.64 19.90 -5.57
N PHE A 194 -13.09 18.82 -4.90
CA PHE A 194 -13.18 17.50 -5.50
C PHE A 194 -14.48 17.39 -6.31
N VAL A 195 -14.41 16.84 -7.52
CA VAL A 195 -15.57 16.48 -8.33
C VAL A 195 -15.59 14.97 -8.51
N GLY A 196 -16.54 14.28 -7.87
CA GLY A 196 -16.66 12.82 -7.89
C GLY A 196 -17.04 12.24 -6.53
N LEU A 197 -16.78 10.94 -6.35
CA LEU A 197 -17.09 10.24 -5.09
C LEU A 197 -15.84 10.05 -4.23
N ILE A 198 -15.99 10.21 -2.92
CA ILE A 198 -14.99 9.82 -1.92
C ILE A 198 -15.66 8.87 -0.93
N ASP A 199 -14.92 7.84 -0.54
CA ASP A 199 -15.36 6.78 0.35
C ASP A 199 -14.21 6.36 1.28
N GLU A 200 -14.54 5.76 2.42
CA GLU A 200 -13.60 5.00 3.26
C GLU A 200 -12.36 5.80 3.73
N VAL A 201 -12.56 7.09 4.06
CA VAL A 201 -11.48 8.00 4.45
C VAL A 201 -10.93 7.65 5.83
N ARG A 202 -9.62 7.47 5.94
CA ARG A 202 -8.94 7.11 7.18
C ARG A 202 -7.68 7.93 7.42
N ILE A 203 -7.42 8.23 8.69
CA ILE A 203 -6.18 8.87 9.15
C ILE A 203 -5.53 7.99 10.22
N TYR A 204 -4.21 7.83 10.13
CA TYR A 204 -3.41 7.03 11.05
C TYR A 204 -2.26 7.87 11.60
N ARG A 205 -2.00 7.81 12.92
CA ARG A 205 -0.83 8.42 13.57
C ARG A 205 0.46 7.58 13.43
N ARG A 206 0.57 6.85 12.32
CA ARG A 206 1.73 6.01 11.99
C ARG A 206 1.85 5.88 10.48
N ALA A 207 3.04 5.49 10.04
CA ALA A 207 3.21 4.99 8.69
C ALA A 207 2.56 3.61 8.56
N LEU A 208 1.62 3.48 7.63
CA LEU A 208 1.09 2.19 7.19
C LEU A 208 2.19 1.44 6.45
N ARG A 209 2.20 0.13 6.63
CA ARG A 209 3.05 -0.75 5.84
C ARG A 209 2.35 -1.11 4.53
N TRP A 210 3.13 -1.52 3.56
CA TRP A 210 2.63 -1.85 2.24
C TRP A 210 1.70 -3.08 2.26
N GLU A 211 1.90 -4.02 3.19
CA GLU A 211 1.02 -5.18 3.40
C GLU A 211 -0.39 -4.73 3.82
N GLU A 212 -0.46 -3.74 4.72
CA GLU A 212 -1.72 -3.18 5.19
C GLU A 212 -2.44 -2.43 4.07
N ILE A 213 -1.69 -1.64 3.28
CA ILE A 213 -2.22 -0.91 2.13
C ILE A 213 -2.75 -1.88 1.07
N PHE A 214 -1.99 -2.92 0.75
CA PHE A 214 -2.39 -3.92 -0.23
C PHE A 214 -3.63 -4.69 0.20
N ALA A 215 -3.69 -5.12 1.46
CA ALA A 215 -4.86 -5.81 1.96
C ALA A 215 -6.12 -4.95 1.85
N ARG A 216 -6.02 -3.65 2.21
CA ARG A 216 -7.14 -2.71 2.07
C ARG A 216 -7.53 -2.47 0.62
N PHE A 217 -6.56 -2.33 -0.28
CA PHE A 217 -6.81 -2.21 -1.72
C PHE A 217 -7.58 -3.43 -2.26
N LYS A 218 -7.20 -4.63 -1.84
CA LYS A 218 -7.82 -5.89 -2.29
C LYS A 218 -9.09 -6.27 -1.52
N GLY A 219 -9.46 -5.53 -0.47
CA GLY A 219 -10.57 -5.90 0.42
C GLY A 219 -10.30 -7.17 1.24
N LEU A 220 -9.02 -7.48 1.47
CA LEU A 220 -8.57 -8.61 2.27
C LEU A 220 -8.54 -8.23 3.76
N PRO A 221 -8.54 -9.24 4.66
CA PRO A 221 -8.21 -9.02 6.06
C PRO A 221 -6.89 -8.26 6.18
N VAL A 222 -6.88 -7.15 6.92
CA VAL A 222 -5.69 -6.32 7.07
C VAL A 222 -4.70 -7.05 8.00
N PRO A 223 -3.45 -7.31 7.55
CA PRO A 223 -2.43 -7.91 8.40
C PRO A 223 -2.18 -7.01 9.61
N THR A 224 -2.59 -7.46 10.80
CA THR A 224 -2.42 -6.67 12.02
C THR A 224 -1.22 -7.19 12.81
N GLY A 225 0.01 -6.78 12.51
CA GLY A 225 1.19 -7.21 13.28
C GLY A 225 2.51 -6.61 12.81
N LYS A 226 3.61 -6.81 13.54
CA LYS A 226 4.96 -6.48 13.06
C LYS A 226 5.35 -7.57 12.03
N PRO A 227 5.92 -7.24 10.86
CA PRO A 227 6.53 -8.27 10.02
C PRO A 227 7.54 -8.98 10.92
N SER A 228 7.53 -10.32 10.89
CA SER A 228 8.68 -11.05 11.40
C SER A 228 9.91 -10.50 10.70
N GLU A 229 11.06 -10.55 11.38
CA GLU A 229 12.32 -10.24 10.70
C GLU A 229 12.37 -11.00 9.37
N PRO A 230 12.88 -10.36 8.30
CA PRO A 230 13.05 -11.03 7.03
C PRO A 230 13.76 -12.36 7.30
N PHE A 231 13.14 -13.48 6.91
CA PHE A 231 13.78 -14.78 7.11
C PHE A 231 15.13 -14.86 6.37
N PHE A 232 15.32 -13.98 5.38
CA PHE A 232 16.53 -13.89 4.56
C PHE A 232 17.06 -12.46 4.46
N ASP A 233 18.32 -12.29 4.84
CA ASP A 233 19.12 -11.08 4.70
C ASP A 233 20.23 -11.34 3.67
N PHE A 234 20.07 -10.77 2.47
CA PHE A 234 21.01 -10.96 1.36
C PHE A 234 22.20 -9.98 1.39
N ASP A 235 22.30 -9.09 2.39
CA ASP A 235 23.51 -8.29 2.60
C ASP A 235 24.68 -9.15 3.09
N LYS A 236 24.38 -10.32 3.67
CA LYS A 236 25.36 -11.28 4.20
C LYS A 236 25.67 -12.44 3.24
N GLY A 237 25.17 -12.38 2.00
CA GLY A 237 25.36 -13.43 0.99
C GLY A 237 24.07 -14.20 0.69
N LEU A 238 24.19 -15.41 0.13
CA LEU A 238 23.03 -16.18 -0.38
C LEU A 238 22.06 -16.65 0.71
N GLY A 239 22.44 -16.61 2.00
CA GLY A 239 21.54 -17.01 3.09
C GLY A 239 21.00 -18.44 2.96
N GLY A 240 21.78 -19.35 2.38
CA GLY A 240 21.40 -20.75 2.13
C GLY A 240 20.55 -20.99 0.89
N TRP A 241 20.25 -19.95 0.09
CA TRP A 241 19.56 -20.12 -1.18
C TRP A 241 20.45 -20.76 -2.23
N PHE A 242 19.84 -21.56 -3.11
CA PHE A 242 20.56 -22.21 -4.21
C PHE A 242 19.70 -22.32 -5.48
N SER A 243 20.38 -22.37 -6.63
CA SER A 243 19.80 -22.70 -7.92
C SER A 243 19.58 -24.21 -8.02
N VAL A 244 18.38 -24.62 -8.45
CA VAL A 244 18.07 -26.05 -8.66
C VAL A 244 18.17 -26.40 -10.14
N LYS A 245 17.53 -25.60 -11.02
CA LYS A 245 17.59 -25.79 -12.48
C LYS A 245 17.22 -24.51 -13.22
N GLY A 246 17.72 -24.37 -14.45
CA GLY A 246 17.28 -23.31 -15.35
C GLY A 246 17.66 -21.90 -14.92
N VAL A 247 18.65 -21.77 -14.04
CA VAL A 247 19.12 -20.49 -13.50
C VAL A 247 20.64 -20.41 -13.54
N GLU A 248 21.14 -19.32 -14.09
CA GLU A 248 22.56 -18.94 -14.15
C GLU A 248 22.76 -17.58 -13.46
N ASP A 249 24.02 -17.17 -13.29
CA ASP A 249 24.41 -15.89 -12.67
C ASP A 249 23.83 -15.69 -11.25
N PHE A 250 23.62 -16.80 -10.52
CA PHE A 250 22.97 -16.81 -9.21
C PHE A 250 23.88 -16.27 -8.12
N SER A 251 23.59 -15.08 -7.60
CA SER A 251 24.46 -14.38 -6.65
C SER A 251 23.68 -13.45 -5.72
N ALA A 252 24.20 -13.18 -4.52
CA ALA A 252 23.68 -12.14 -3.63
C ALA A 252 24.62 -10.93 -3.65
N ARG A 253 24.09 -9.75 -3.99
CA ARG A 253 24.87 -8.50 -4.02
C ARG A 253 23.99 -7.28 -3.75
N GLY A 254 24.36 -6.51 -2.72
CA GLY A 254 23.67 -5.27 -2.33
C GLY A 254 22.27 -5.52 -1.80
N GLY A 255 22.13 -6.49 -0.89
CA GLY A 255 20.84 -6.83 -0.27
C GLY A 255 19.86 -7.57 -1.17
N VAL A 256 20.34 -8.10 -2.31
CA VAL A 256 19.48 -8.64 -3.37
C VAL A 256 20.06 -9.93 -3.93
N LEU A 257 19.20 -10.93 -4.08
CA LEU A 257 19.47 -12.14 -4.84
C LEU A 257 19.23 -11.88 -6.33
N ARG A 258 20.26 -12.06 -7.16
CA ARG A 258 20.26 -11.81 -8.60
C ARG A 258 20.41 -13.11 -9.36
N MET A 259 19.73 -13.22 -10.49
CA MET A 259 19.79 -14.41 -11.33
C MET A 259 19.31 -14.15 -12.76
N ARG A 260 19.70 -15.04 -13.67
CA ARG A 260 19.21 -15.09 -15.05
C ARG A 260 18.59 -16.44 -15.34
N THR A 261 17.39 -16.46 -15.91
CA THR A 261 16.72 -17.72 -16.26
C THR A 261 17.15 -18.22 -17.63
N THR A 262 17.33 -19.53 -17.74
CA THR A 262 17.83 -20.21 -18.95
C THR A 262 16.92 -21.32 -19.45
N SER A 263 15.99 -21.83 -18.62
CA SER A 263 14.96 -22.78 -19.02
C SER A 263 13.60 -22.47 -18.38
N SER A 264 12.57 -23.22 -18.77
CA SER A 264 11.20 -23.10 -18.24
C SER A 264 10.69 -24.48 -17.78
N PRO A 265 10.26 -24.66 -16.53
CA PRO A 265 10.34 -23.69 -15.43
C PRO A 265 11.75 -23.67 -14.81
N PRO A 266 12.34 -22.48 -14.56
CA PRO A 266 13.51 -22.38 -13.71
C PRO A 266 13.12 -22.64 -12.26
N LEU A 267 14.10 -22.84 -11.38
CA LEU A 267 13.82 -23.14 -9.97
C LEU A 267 14.98 -22.71 -9.07
N ILE A 268 14.65 -21.99 -8.02
CA ILE A 268 15.52 -21.68 -6.90
C ILE A 268 14.85 -22.13 -5.60
N SER A 269 15.66 -22.47 -4.60
CA SER A 269 15.18 -22.94 -3.31
C SER A 269 15.79 -22.13 -2.18
N SER A 270 14.96 -21.80 -1.19
CA SER A 270 15.41 -21.34 0.11
C SER A 270 15.89 -22.52 0.96
N PRO A 271 16.65 -22.30 2.04
CA PRO A 271 16.76 -23.29 3.10
C PRO A 271 15.41 -23.42 3.84
N PRO A 272 15.21 -24.49 4.63
CA PRO A 272 14.01 -24.66 5.44
C PRO A 272 13.81 -23.49 6.42
N LEU A 273 12.58 -23.01 6.53
CA LEU A 273 12.19 -22.04 7.54
C LEU A 273 11.87 -22.77 8.83
N ARG A 274 12.36 -22.28 9.97
CA ARG A 274 11.97 -22.78 11.30
C ARG A 274 10.79 -21.95 11.80
N ALA A 275 9.63 -22.21 11.24
CA ALA A 275 8.41 -21.44 11.44
C ALA A 275 7.21 -22.38 11.32
N ARG A 276 6.10 -22.12 12.02
CA ARG A 276 4.86 -22.87 11.78
C ARG A 276 4.04 -22.12 10.74
N ALA A 277 3.59 -22.81 9.69
CA ALA A 277 2.83 -22.23 8.59
C ALA A 277 1.58 -21.48 9.08
N GLU A 278 0.85 -22.07 10.01
CA GLU A 278 -0.36 -21.52 10.64
C GLU A 278 -0.16 -20.20 11.40
N ASP A 279 1.08 -19.82 11.72
CA ASP A 279 1.38 -18.52 12.34
C ASP A 279 1.33 -17.36 11.30
N PHE A 280 1.05 -17.67 10.02
CA PHE A 280 1.18 -16.73 8.90
C PHE A 280 0.08 -16.85 7.86
N ASP A 281 -0.41 -15.71 7.37
CA ASP A 281 -1.45 -15.70 6.33
C ASP A 281 -0.87 -15.56 4.90
N PHE A 282 0.27 -14.87 4.79
CA PHE A 282 0.85 -14.46 3.51
C PHE A 282 2.35 -14.74 3.42
N LEU A 283 2.78 -15.07 2.21
CA LEU A 283 4.16 -15.02 1.77
C LEU A 283 4.38 -13.74 0.95
N SER A 284 5.28 -12.89 1.42
CA SER A 284 5.59 -11.63 0.74
C SER A 284 6.95 -11.71 0.06
N ILE A 285 6.97 -11.52 -1.28
CA ILE A 285 8.18 -11.53 -2.09
C ILE A 285 8.36 -10.17 -2.77
N ARG A 286 9.46 -9.48 -2.50
CA ARG A 286 9.81 -8.26 -3.23
C ARG A 286 10.78 -8.58 -4.35
N MET A 287 10.38 -8.37 -5.60
CA MET A 287 11.18 -8.72 -6.77
C MET A 287 10.95 -7.77 -7.95
N ARG A 288 11.97 -7.63 -8.79
CA ARG A 288 11.85 -7.01 -10.12
C ARG A 288 12.15 -8.02 -11.20
N VAL A 289 11.41 -7.91 -12.30
CA VAL A 289 11.43 -8.87 -13.40
C VAL A 289 11.29 -8.11 -14.71
N GLU A 290 12.06 -8.49 -15.72
CA GLU A 290 12.02 -7.84 -17.03
C GLU A 290 11.01 -8.47 -18.00
N ARG A 291 10.67 -9.76 -17.81
CA ARG A 291 9.81 -10.55 -18.72
C ARG A 291 9.05 -11.67 -18.00
N GLY A 292 7.95 -12.11 -18.59
CA GLY A 292 7.12 -13.22 -18.08
C GLY A 292 5.81 -12.74 -17.46
N MET A 293 4.78 -13.60 -17.52
CA MET A 293 3.42 -13.21 -17.13
C MET A 293 2.98 -13.82 -15.80
N ARG A 294 3.52 -14.98 -15.42
CA ARG A 294 3.06 -15.74 -14.25
C ARG A 294 4.22 -16.47 -13.59
N SER A 295 4.11 -16.64 -12.28
CA SER A 295 4.99 -17.49 -11.49
C SER A 295 4.22 -18.27 -10.43
N GLU A 296 4.94 -19.09 -9.69
CA GLU A 296 4.41 -19.86 -8.57
C GLU A 296 5.41 -19.89 -7.42
N VAL A 297 4.88 -19.89 -6.21
CA VAL A 297 5.60 -20.28 -5.01
C VAL A 297 5.16 -21.69 -4.66
N ARG A 298 6.12 -22.61 -4.56
CA ARG A 298 5.83 -23.91 -3.96
C ARG A 298 6.08 -23.83 -2.47
N VAL A 299 5.21 -24.46 -1.70
CA VAL A 299 5.32 -24.55 -0.25
C VAL A 299 5.36 -26.02 0.11
N THR A 300 6.31 -26.39 0.97
CA THR A 300 6.34 -27.72 1.60
C THR A 300 6.22 -27.54 3.10
N THR A 301 5.26 -28.25 3.67
CA THR A 301 5.02 -28.38 5.12
C THR A 301 5.05 -29.85 5.50
N GLU A 302 4.87 -30.18 6.78
CA GLU A 302 4.65 -31.56 7.24
C GLU A 302 3.43 -32.24 6.58
N ARG A 303 2.47 -31.46 6.04
CA ARG A 303 1.27 -31.98 5.36
C ARG A 303 1.50 -32.35 3.90
N GLY A 304 2.58 -31.89 3.27
CA GLY A 304 2.87 -32.17 1.87
C GLY A 304 3.48 -31.00 1.13
N THR A 305 3.31 -30.97 -0.20
CA THR A 305 3.79 -29.88 -1.06
C THR A 305 2.68 -29.39 -1.97
N ASP A 306 2.58 -28.06 -2.13
CA ASP A 306 1.58 -27.40 -2.96
C ASP A 306 2.20 -26.20 -3.71
N SER A 307 1.53 -25.73 -4.76
CA SER A 307 1.98 -24.61 -5.60
C SER A 307 0.93 -23.51 -5.65
N ILE A 308 1.31 -22.31 -5.20
CA ILE A 308 0.45 -21.13 -5.18
C ILE A 308 0.87 -20.21 -6.34
N PRO A 309 0.06 -20.08 -7.41
CA PRO A 309 0.41 -19.25 -8.55
C PRO A 309 0.14 -17.76 -8.28
N PHE A 310 0.92 -16.88 -8.90
CA PHE A 310 0.71 -15.44 -8.87
C PHE A 310 1.16 -14.78 -10.18
N ASP A 311 0.52 -13.67 -10.55
CA ASP A 311 0.85 -12.94 -11.77
C ASP A 311 2.04 -12.01 -11.58
N LEU A 312 2.85 -11.87 -12.62
CA LEU A 312 4.05 -11.02 -12.63
C LEU A 312 3.77 -9.66 -13.25
N LEU A 313 4.48 -8.64 -12.77
CA LEU A 313 4.56 -7.32 -13.38
C LEU A 313 5.97 -7.16 -14.02
N PRO A 314 6.15 -7.51 -15.31
CA PRO A 314 7.45 -7.58 -15.97
C PRO A 314 7.89 -6.22 -16.56
N ASP A 315 8.00 -5.19 -15.72
CA ASP A 315 8.34 -3.82 -16.16
C ASP A 315 9.77 -3.39 -15.73
N GLY A 316 10.56 -4.32 -15.17
CA GLY A 316 11.89 -4.05 -14.64
C GLY A 316 11.91 -3.22 -13.34
N ARG A 317 10.75 -2.88 -12.78
CA ARG A 317 10.60 -2.15 -11.52
C ARG A 317 10.40 -3.11 -10.35
N TRP A 318 10.69 -2.60 -9.15
CA TRP A 318 10.48 -3.35 -7.91
C TRP A 318 9.00 -3.43 -7.60
N HIS A 319 8.49 -4.67 -7.57
CA HIS A 319 7.15 -4.98 -7.12
C HIS A 319 7.20 -5.85 -5.89
N THR A 320 6.13 -5.83 -5.10
CA THR A 320 5.97 -6.75 -3.99
C THR A 320 4.74 -7.61 -4.21
N TYR A 321 4.93 -8.92 -4.16
CA TYR A 321 3.93 -9.94 -4.43
C TYR A 321 3.52 -10.54 -3.09
N ASN A 322 2.28 -10.28 -2.67
CA ASN A 322 1.64 -10.95 -1.54
C ASN A 322 0.92 -12.18 -2.05
N ILE A 323 1.38 -13.32 -1.60
CA ILE A 323 0.86 -14.62 -1.99
C ILE A 323 0.10 -15.16 -0.78
N GLU A 324 -1.21 -15.36 -0.94
CA GLU A 324 -2.09 -15.87 0.10
C GLU A 324 -1.73 -17.33 0.38
N ALA A 325 -0.94 -17.54 1.43
CA ALA A 325 -0.38 -18.85 1.74
C ALA A 325 -1.47 -19.78 2.28
N VAL A 326 -2.43 -19.22 3.01
CA VAL A 326 -3.62 -19.87 3.55
C VAL A 326 -4.60 -20.38 2.48
N ALA A 327 -4.46 -19.95 1.23
CA ALA A 327 -5.22 -20.54 0.13
C ALA A 327 -4.80 -22.00 -0.16
N SER A 328 -3.62 -22.41 0.32
CA SER A 328 -3.14 -23.78 0.21
C SER A 328 -3.71 -24.66 1.33
N PRO A 329 -4.34 -25.81 1.02
CA PRO A 329 -4.93 -26.70 2.03
C PRO A 329 -3.87 -27.40 2.90
N ILE A 330 -2.58 -27.28 2.57
CA ILE A 330 -1.47 -27.85 3.33
C ILE A 330 -0.78 -26.82 4.24
N TRP A 331 -1.28 -25.58 4.31
CA TRP A 331 -0.66 -24.47 5.04
C TRP A 331 -0.89 -24.54 6.56
N GLU A 332 -0.43 -25.65 7.15
CA GLU A 332 -0.47 -25.95 8.58
C GLU A 332 0.80 -26.71 8.99
N GLY A 333 1.12 -26.73 10.28
CA GLY A 333 2.31 -27.44 10.78
C GLY A 333 3.62 -26.70 10.49
N ARG A 334 4.76 -27.40 10.52
CA ARG A 334 6.10 -26.80 10.32
C ARG A 334 6.57 -26.78 8.87
#